data_AF-A0A0H3D6C2-F1
#
_entry.id   AF-A0A0H3D6C2-F1
#
_cell.length_a   1.000
_cell.length_b   1.000
_cell.length_c   1.000
_cell.angle_alpha   90.00
_cell.angle_beta   90.00
_cell.angle_gamma   90.00
#
_symmetry.space_group_name_H-M   'P 1'
#
loop_
_entity.id
_entity.type
_entity.pdbx_description
1 polymer ?
#
loop_
_entity_poly.entity_id
_entity_poly.type
_entity_poly.pdbx_seq_one_letter_code
_entity_poly.pdbx_strand_id
1 'polypeptide(L)'
;MNDTEPTRPGTTKRRVRLAAVAAALTAAASAITAVAVADPASALPVGQATCDFSNLTLSPAVGWFPLTSSRSVTPGIETEAKITVTADVAVSAGAEVRLGWSINNNAPVESFFGPANFANHTEFAETRDTFGLVFVGAGTTTVQPFVRVNGPAAARAGLLNKCFAVEARTS
;
A
#
# COMPACT_ATOMS: atom_id res chain seq x y z
N MET A 1 -62.55 43.97 52.37
CA MET A 1 -62.54 44.17 53.84
C MET A 1 -61.27 43.53 54.34
N ASN A 2 -60.42 44.35 54.96
CA ASN A 2 -59.13 43.98 55.53
C ASN A 2 -59.27 42.90 56.61
N ASP A 3 -58.25 42.05 56.75
CA ASP A 3 -57.68 41.53 58.01
C ASP A 3 -56.47 40.66 57.62
N THR A 4 -55.25 41.20 57.53
CA THR A 4 -54.24 41.41 58.59
C THR A 4 -53.95 40.16 59.44
N GLU A 5 -52.89 39.42 59.11
CA GLU A 5 -52.04 38.77 60.12
C GLU A 5 -50.58 38.68 59.63
N PRO A 6 -49.66 39.40 60.28
CA PRO A 6 -48.25 39.07 60.29
C PRO A 6 -47.76 38.82 61.73
N THR A 7 -46.93 37.80 61.96
CA THR A 7 -45.54 37.94 62.50
C THR A 7 -44.87 36.60 62.88
N ARG A 8 -43.60 36.51 62.46
CA ARG A 8 -42.46 35.59 62.80
C ARG A 8 -42.21 35.45 64.32
N PRO A 9 -41.46 34.44 64.85
CA PRO A 9 -40.04 34.11 64.51
C PRO A 9 -39.71 32.59 64.56
N GLY A 10 -38.67 32.00 63.96
CA GLY A 10 -37.22 32.29 63.99
C GLY A 10 -36.51 31.20 64.83
N THR A 11 -35.25 30.89 64.48
CA THR A 11 -34.30 29.94 65.13
C THR A 11 -34.48 28.45 64.77
N THR A 12 -33.46 27.60 64.59
CA THR A 12 -32.00 27.74 64.56
C THR A 12 -31.42 26.45 63.95
N LYS A 13 -30.43 26.62 63.07
CA LYS A 13 -29.24 25.78 62.83
C LYS A 13 -29.31 24.32 63.32
N ARG A 14 -29.24 23.35 62.42
CA ARG A 14 -27.98 22.67 62.02
C ARG A 14 -28.34 21.44 61.18
N ARG A 15 -27.85 21.49 59.95
CA ARG A 15 -27.96 20.44 58.95
C ARG A 15 -27.39 19.13 59.49
N VAL A 16 -28.28 18.16 59.64
CA VAL A 16 -28.24 16.84 59.00
C VAL A 16 -26.83 16.22 58.94
N ARG A 17 -26.67 15.21 59.81
CA ARG A 17 -25.80 14.05 59.59
C ARG A 17 -26.06 13.49 58.17
N LEU A 18 -25.09 13.61 57.28
CA LEU A 18 -24.99 12.85 56.04
C LEU A 18 -23.51 12.48 55.93
N ALA A 19 -23.14 11.31 56.46
CA ALA A 19 -23.15 10.05 55.72
C ALA A 19 -22.14 10.09 54.58
N ALA A 20 -20.97 9.50 54.84
CA ALA A 20 -20.45 8.40 54.05
C ALA A 20 -20.82 8.40 52.56
N VAL A 21 -20.38 9.42 51.79
CA VAL A 21 -20.27 9.36 50.33
C VAL A 21 -19.06 10.19 49.89
N ALA A 22 -17.90 9.94 50.49
CA ALA A 22 -16.61 10.47 50.00
C ALA A 22 -15.73 9.36 49.40
N ALA A 23 -16.32 8.20 49.10
CA ALA A 23 -15.69 7.08 48.42
C ALA A 23 -16.51 6.61 47.20
N ALA A 24 -17.25 7.54 46.57
CA ALA A 24 -18.02 7.29 45.35
C ALA A 24 -17.82 8.40 44.30
N LEU A 25 -16.63 9.03 44.29
CA LEU A 25 -16.27 10.11 43.35
C LEU A 25 -14.88 9.96 42.71
N THR A 26 -14.28 8.77 42.77
CA THR A 26 -13.19 8.39 41.86
C THR A 26 -13.70 7.44 40.78
N ALA A 27 -14.90 7.73 40.27
CA ALA A 27 -15.50 7.08 39.11
C ALA A 27 -15.66 8.14 38.01
N ALA A 28 -14.56 8.73 37.53
CA ALA A 28 -14.54 9.49 36.28
C ALA A 28 -13.13 10.04 36.03
N ALA A 29 -12.26 9.25 35.42
CA ALA A 29 -11.27 9.79 34.47
C ALA A 29 -10.51 8.62 33.84
N SER A 30 -10.38 8.69 32.52
CA SER A 30 -9.45 7.90 31.71
C SER A 30 -9.72 6.41 31.53
N ALA A 31 -10.96 6.05 31.18
CA ALA A 31 -11.13 5.04 30.14
C ALA A 31 -11.02 5.76 28.79
N ILE A 32 -9.80 6.06 28.35
CA ILE A 32 -9.57 6.43 26.96
C ILE A 32 -9.66 5.11 26.19
N THR A 33 -10.86 4.77 25.75
CA THR A 33 -11.04 3.84 24.65
C THR A 33 -10.35 4.47 23.44
N ALA A 34 -9.09 4.13 23.23
CA ALA A 34 -8.47 4.24 21.93
C ALA A 34 -9.27 3.31 21.02
N VAL A 35 -10.35 3.85 20.42
CA VAL A 35 -10.92 3.27 19.22
C VAL A 35 -9.81 3.44 18.20
N ALA A 36 -8.96 2.42 18.08
CA ALA A 36 -8.18 2.23 16.89
C ALA A 36 -9.22 2.13 15.78
N VAL A 37 -9.43 3.25 15.07
CA VAL A 37 -10.13 3.23 13.81
C VAL A 37 -9.22 2.35 12.96
N ALA A 38 -9.56 1.07 12.88
CA ALA A 38 -8.98 0.20 11.90
C ALA A 38 -9.41 0.82 10.58
N ASP A 39 -8.53 1.63 9.98
CA ASP A 39 -8.69 2.04 8.60
C ASP A 39 -9.04 0.76 7.85
N PRO A 40 -10.17 0.70 7.13
CA PRO A 40 -10.52 -0.49 6.39
C PRO A 40 -9.28 -0.81 5.55
N ALA A 41 -8.72 -2.00 5.74
CA ALA A 41 -7.69 -2.49 4.83
C ALA A 41 -8.37 -2.45 3.46
N SER A 42 -8.03 -1.44 2.67
CA SER A 42 -8.64 -1.23 1.36
C SER A 42 -8.21 -2.43 0.55
N ALA A 43 -9.11 -3.42 0.49
CA ALA A 43 -8.92 -4.61 -0.30
C ALA A 43 -8.59 -4.11 -1.71
N LEU A 44 -7.46 -4.56 -2.25
CA LEU A 44 -7.04 -4.22 -3.59
C LEU A 44 -8.25 -4.41 -4.51
N PRO A 45 -8.75 -3.36 -5.19
CA PRO A 45 -9.80 -3.51 -6.16
C PRO A 45 -9.53 -4.70 -7.09
N VAL A 46 -10.59 -5.45 -7.38
CA VAL A 46 -10.51 -6.63 -8.25
C VAL A 46 -9.82 -6.24 -9.57
N GLY A 47 -8.71 -6.92 -9.90
CA GLY A 47 -7.96 -6.68 -11.15
C GLY A 47 -6.66 -5.90 -11.01
N GLN A 48 -6.13 -5.72 -9.79
CA GLN A 48 -4.84 -5.04 -9.56
C GLN A 48 -3.60 -5.94 -9.66
N ALA A 49 -3.76 -7.26 -9.82
CA ALA A 49 -2.66 -8.21 -9.95
C ALA A 49 -2.83 -9.17 -11.13
N THR A 50 -1.72 -9.69 -11.66
CA THR A 50 -1.67 -10.71 -12.72
C THR A 50 -0.53 -11.67 -12.49
N CYS A 51 -0.68 -12.90 -12.96
CA CYS A 51 0.41 -13.87 -13.07
C CYS A 51 0.40 -14.50 -14.46
N ASP A 52 1.60 -14.79 -14.98
CA ASP A 52 1.84 -15.52 -16.21
C ASP A 52 2.92 -16.59 -15.97
N PHE A 53 2.50 -17.85 -16.05
CA PHE A 53 3.31 -19.04 -15.81
C PHE A 53 3.97 -19.60 -17.08
N SER A 54 3.83 -18.91 -18.22
CA SER A 54 4.54 -19.27 -19.45
C SER A 54 6.06 -19.12 -19.30
N ASN A 55 6.81 -19.86 -20.11
CA ASN A 55 8.25 -19.64 -20.21
C ASN A 55 8.55 -18.46 -21.14
N LEU A 56 9.34 -17.51 -20.65
CA LEU A 56 9.85 -16.40 -21.44
C LEU A 56 11.36 -16.50 -21.52
N THR A 57 11.92 -16.56 -22.72
CA THR A 57 13.36 -16.52 -22.95
C THR A 57 13.72 -15.27 -23.75
N LEU A 58 14.65 -14.48 -23.24
CA LEU A 58 15.07 -13.21 -23.84
C LEU A 58 16.56 -13.22 -24.17
N SER A 59 16.91 -12.42 -25.17
CA SER A 59 18.29 -12.05 -25.49
C SER A 59 18.41 -10.52 -25.54
N PRO A 60 19.63 -9.94 -25.48
CA PRO A 60 19.79 -8.50 -25.59
C PRO A 60 19.19 -7.89 -26.85
N ALA A 61 19.16 -8.64 -27.96
CA ALA A 61 18.62 -8.17 -29.24
C ALA A 61 17.11 -7.90 -29.24
N VAL A 62 16.37 -8.46 -28.27
CA VAL A 62 14.91 -8.24 -28.16
C VAL A 62 14.61 -6.83 -27.65
N GLY A 63 15.51 -6.23 -26.86
CA GLY A 63 15.23 -4.97 -26.17
C GLY A 63 14.17 -5.14 -25.08
N TRP A 64 13.31 -4.13 -24.91
CA TRP A 64 12.23 -4.14 -23.92
C TRP A 64 11.11 -5.10 -24.32
N PHE A 65 10.79 -6.03 -23.44
CA PHE A 65 9.70 -6.99 -23.62
C PHE A 65 8.73 -6.92 -22.43
N PRO A 66 7.40 -6.93 -22.64
CA PRO A 66 6.45 -6.92 -21.54
C PRO A 66 6.60 -8.18 -20.68
N LEU A 67 6.79 -8.02 -19.37
CA LEU A 67 6.94 -9.16 -18.46
C LEU A 67 5.60 -9.85 -18.21
N THR A 68 4.54 -9.05 -18.07
CA THR A 68 3.15 -9.48 -17.90
C THR A 68 2.21 -8.53 -18.64
N SER A 69 0.91 -8.82 -18.64
CA SER A 69 -0.11 -7.84 -19.02
C SER A 69 -0.12 -6.64 -18.08
N SER A 70 -0.61 -5.50 -18.59
CA SER A 70 -0.76 -4.27 -17.83
C SER A 70 -1.85 -4.38 -16.76
N ARG A 71 -1.72 -3.60 -15.70
CA ARG A 71 -2.72 -3.43 -14.63
C ARG A 71 -3.02 -1.96 -14.40
N SER A 72 -4.22 -1.69 -13.88
CA SER A 72 -4.70 -0.33 -13.74
C SER A 72 -5.19 -0.06 -12.33
N VAL A 73 -5.03 1.20 -11.91
CA VAL A 73 -5.59 1.75 -10.68
C VAL A 73 -6.38 3.00 -11.02
N THR A 74 -7.45 3.25 -10.29
CA THR A 74 -8.33 4.41 -10.51
C THR A 74 -8.61 5.10 -9.18
N PRO A 75 -7.62 5.81 -8.60
CA PRO A 75 -7.84 6.55 -7.37
C PRO A 75 -8.75 7.77 -7.60
N GLY A 76 -9.50 8.16 -6.56
CA GLY A 76 -10.37 9.34 -6.58
C GLY A 76 -9.60 10.67 -6.42
N ILE A 77 -8.38 10.60 -5.89
CA ILE A 77 -7.46 11.71 -5.67
C ILE A 77 -6.06 11.34 -6.13
N GLU A 78 -5.16 12.31 -6.20
CA GLU A 78 -3.73 12.02 -6.39
C GLU A 78 -3.19 11.23 -5.20
N THR A 79 -2.48 10.15 -5.48
CA THR A 79 -1.90 9.25 -4.48
C THR A 79 -0.63 8.59 -5.01
N GLU A 80 0.13 7.98 -4.13
CA GLU A 80 1.16 7.02 -4.50
C GLU A 80 0.53 5.63 -4.73
N ALA A 81 1.01 4.94 -5.76
CA ALA A 81 0.74 3.54 -6.04
C ALA A 81 2.04 2.73 -5.88
N LYS A 82 1.97 1.63 -5.14
CA LYS A 82 3.03 0.63 -5.04
C LYS A 82 2.89 -0.38 -6.17
N ILE A 83 3.97 -0.61 -6.91
CA ILE A 83 4.04 -1.62 -7.95
C ILE A 83 4.99 -2.71 -7.53
N THR A 84 4.61 -3.97 -7.68
CA THR A 84 5.43 -5.12 -7.24
C THR A 84 5.53 -6.12 -8.37
N VAL A 85 6.72 -6.66 -8.63
CA VAL A 85 6.98 -7.70 -9.62
C VAL A 85 7.77 -8.81 -8.96
N THR A 86 7.30 -10.04 -9.17
CA THR A 86 8.05 -11.26 -8.85
C THR A 86 8.17 -12.18 -10.06
N ALA A 87 9.29 -12.88 -10.18
CA ALA A 87 9.49 -13.92 -11.19
C ALA A 87 10.63 -14.84 -10.76
N ASP A 88 10.62 -16.08 -11.24
CA ASP A 88 11.79 -16.95 -11.19
C ASP A 88 12.68 -16.65 -12.38
N VAL A 89 13.93 -16.27 -12.12
CA VAL A 89 14.84 -15.75 -13.13
C VAL A 89 16.15 -16.53 -13.15
N ALA A 90 16.52 -16.99 -14.35
CA ALA A 90 17.83 -17.54 -14.66
C ALA A 90 18.54 -16.60 -15.64
N VAL A 91 19.80 -16.23 -15.35
CA VAL A 91 20.56 -15.28 -16.18
C VAL A 91 21.90 -15.88 -16.56
N SER A 92 22.30 -15.74 -17.82
CA SER A 92 23.63 -16.16 -18.30
C SER A 92 24.75 -15.37 -17.61
N ALA A 93 25.92 -15.99 -17.48
CA ALA A 93 27.11 -15.32 -16.97
C ALA A 93 27.43 -14.03 -17.75
N GLY A 94 27.81 -12.97 -17.02
CA GLY A 94 28.13 -11.66 -17.60
C GLY A 94 26.92 -10.87 -18.10
N ALA A 95 25.70 -11.27 -17.71
CA ALA A 95 24.47 -10.54 -18.04
C ALA A 95 23.61 -10.25 -16.80
N GLU A 96 22.67 -9.34 -16.98
CA GLU A 96 21.63 -8.98 -16.01
C GLU A 96 20.28 -8.81 -16.73
N VAL A 97 19.20 -9.00 -15.99
CA VAL A 97 17.85 -8.60 -16.39
C VAL A 97 17.56 -7.24 -15.80
N ARG A 98 17.23 -6.29 -16.67
CA ARG A 98 16.81 -4.94 -16.30
C ARG A 98 15.30 -4.85 -16.27
N LEU A 99 14.76 -4.12 -15.30
CA LEU A 99 13.34 -3.82 -15.17
C LEU A 99 13.08 -2.35 -15.50
N GLY A 100 12.04 -2.12 -16.28
CA GLY A 100 11.51 -0.81 -16.59
C GLY A 100 10.00 -0.81 -16.46
N TRP A 101 9.42 0.36 -16.25
CA TRP A 101 8.00 0.53 -16.06
C TRP A 101 7.42 1.42 -17.17
N SER A 102 6.35 0.95 -17.80
CA SER A 102 5.53 1.76 -18.69
C SER A 102 4.33 2.28 -17.93
N ILE A 103 4.14 3.60 -17.93
CA ILE A 103 2.97 4.28 -17.34
C ILE A 103 2.14 4.84 -18.49
N ASN A 104 0.84 4.52 -18.52
CA ASN A 104 -0.10 4.96 -19.54
C ASN A 104 0.39 4.73 -20.97
N ASN A 105 1.00 3.56 -21.21
CA ASN A 105 1.56 3.14 -22.51
C ASN A 105 2.74 3.98 -23.01
N ASN A 106 3.38 4.78 -22.14
CA ASN A 106 4.63 5.44 -22.48
C ASN A 106 5.79 4.44 -22.62
N ALA A 107 6.90 4.88 -23.21
CA ALA A 107 8.11 4.06 -23.29
C ALA A 107 8.55 3.58 -21.89
N PRO A 108 9.00 2.31 -21.74
CA PRO A 108 9.48 1.82 -20.45
C PRO A 108 10.69 2.61 -19.95
N VAL A 109 10.64 3.03 -18.69
CA VAL A 109 11.73 3.77 -18.03
C VAL A 109 12.33 2.92 -16.91
N GLU A 110 13.65 2.76 -16.93
CA GLU A 110 14.40 2.09 -15.85
C GLU A 110 14.85 3.09 -14.78
N SER A 111 15.10 2.62 -13.56
CA SER A 111 15.67 3.40 -12.44
C SER A 111 14.87 4.61 -11.94
N PHE A 112 13.69 4.89 -12.50
CA PHE A 112 12.91 6.07 -12.11
C PHE A 112 11.96 5.79 -10.94
N PHE A 113 11.22 4.66 -11.00
CA PHE A 113 10.22 4.32 -9.98
C PHE A 113 10.69 3.25 -8.98
N GLY A 114 11.84 2.63 -9.22
CA GLY A 114 12.35 1.51 -8.43
C GLY A 114 13.71 1.04 -8.96
N PRO A 115 14.24 -0.08 -8.46
CA PRO A 115 15.54 -0.58 -8.91
C PRO A 115 15.48 -1.03 -10.36
N ALA A 116 16.52 -0.71 -11.13
CA ALA A 116 16.63 -1.13 -12.52
C ALA A 116 17.21 -2.53 -12.70
N ASN A 117 18.07 -3.00 -11.79
CA ASN A 117 18.55 -4.38 -11.83
C ASN A 117 17.49 -5.26 -11.15
N PHE A 118 16.91 -6.19 -11.91
CA PHE A 118 15.94 -7.16 -11.39
C PHE A 118 16.58 -8.51 -11.08
N ALA A 119 17.54 -8.91 -11.91
CA ALA A 119 18.32 -10.11 -11.67
C ALA A 119 19.73 -9.97 -12.24
N ASN A 120 20.71 -10.51 -11.54
CA ASN A 120 22.06 -10.78 -12.02
C ASN A 120 22.27 -12.29 -12.20
N HIS A 121 23.39 -12.65 -12.82
CA HIS A 121 23.82 -14.04 -12.87
C HIS A 121 24.09 -14.59 -11.46
N THR A 122 23.50 -15.75 -11.18
CA THR A 122 23.76 -16.62 -10.04
C THR A 122 23.94 -18.06 -10.54
N GLU A 123 24.54 -18.93 -9.72
CA GLU A 123 24.77 -20.34 -10.08
C GLU A 123 23.45 -21.08 -10.38
N PHE A 124 22.38 -20.72 -9.66
CA PHE A 124 21.05 -21.29 -9.83
C PHE A 124 20.02 -20.22 -10.20
N ALA A 125 18.93 -20.67 -10.82
CA ALA A 125 17.74 -19.85 -11.01
C ALA A 125 17.10 -19.57 -9.65
N GLU A 126 16.68 -18.32 -9.43
CA GLU A 126 16.14 -17.89 -8.14
C GLU A 126 14.90 -17.02 -8.35
N THR A 127 13.98 -17.07 -7.39
CA THR A 127 12.89 -16.10 -7.31
C THR A 127 13.46 -14.72 -7.02
N ARG A 128 13.09 -13.76 -7.86
CA ARG A 128 13.36 -12.33 -7.68
C ARG A 128 12.05 -11.64 -7.39
N ASP A 129 12.08 -10.70 -6.47
CA ASP A 129 10.96 -9.82 -6.16
C ASP A 129 11.47 -8.41 -5.97
N THR A 130 10.71 -7.45 -6.45
CA THR A 130 11.03 -6.05 -6.24
C THR A 130 9.80 -5.18 -6.35
N PHE A 131 9.90 -3.95 -5.85
CA PHE A 131 8.84 -2.98 -5.93
C PHE A 131 9.33 -1.62 -6.38
N GLY A 132 8.39 -0.80 -6.83
CA GLY A 132 8.56 0.61 -7.09
C GLY A 132 7.38 1.41 -6.56
N LEU A 133 7.53 2.74 -6.59
CA LEU A 133 6.51 3.70 -6.19
C LEU A 133 6.25 4.66 -7.35
N VAL A 134 4.98 4.87 -7.68
CA VAL A 134 4.55 5.73 -8.79
C VAL A 134 3.53 6.72 -8.26
N PHE A 135 3.73 8.01 -8.49
CA PHE A 135 2.69 9.01 -8.28
C PHE A 135 1.63 8.88 -9.38
N VAL A 136 0.37 8.69 -8.97
CA VAL A 136 -0.77 8.55 -9.86
C VAL A 136 -1.78 9.65 -9.54
N GLY A 137 -2.22 10.38 -10.57
CA GLY A 137 -3.27 11.37 -10.43
C GLY A 137 -4.65 10.72 -10.25
N ALA A 138 -5.66 11.57 -9.98
CA ALA A 138 -7.05 11.13 -10.03
C ALA A 138 -7.42 10.58 -11.41
N GLY A 139 -8.23 9.52 -11.44
CA GLY A 139 -8.61 8.81 -12.68
C GLY A 139 -7.75 7.58 -12.94
N THR A 140 -7.89 6.97 -14.12
CA THR A 140 -7.26 5.68 -14.41
C THR A 140 -5.80 5.84 -14.83
N THR A 141 -4.90 5.21 -14.09
CA THR A 141 -3.51 5.01 -14.48
C THR A 141 -3.27 3.53 -14.79
N THR A 142 -2.65 3.25 -15.93
CA THR A 142 -2.24 1.90 -16.33
C THR A 142 -0.73 1.77 -16.18
N VAL A 143 -0.28 0.67 -15.59
CA VAL A 143 1.13 0.35 -15.39
C VAL A 143 1.43 -1.03 -15.98
N GLN A 144 2.59 -1.17 -16.59
CA GLN A 144 3.08 -2.44 -17.09
C GLN A 144 4.58 -2.61 -16.85
N PRO A 145 5.01 -3.77 -16.31
CA PRO A 145 6.42 -4.10 -16.19
C PRO A 145 6.99 -4.57 -17.53
N PHE A 146 8.19 -4.10 -17.84
CA PHE A 146 8.98 -4.53 -18.97
C PHE A 146 10.34 -4.99 -18.49
N VAL A 147 10.87 -6.03 -19.13
CA VAL A 147 12.22 -6.52 -18.90
C VAL A 147 13.05 -6.47 -20.17
N ARG A 148 14.36 -6.30 -20.01
CA ARG A 148 15.34 -6.49 -21.09
C ARG A 148 16.58 -7.17 -20.55
N VAL A 149 17.30 -7.90 -21.40
CA VAL A 149 18.60 -8.46 -21.03
C VAL A 149 19.69 -7.44 -21.37
N ASN A 150 20.53 -7.13 -20.40
CA ASN A 150 21.74 -6.34 -20.60
C ASN A 150 22.96 -7.26 -20.47
N GLY A 151 23.83 -7.27 -21.48
CA GLY A 151 24.99 -8.17 -21.52
C GLY A 151 25.43 -8.48 -22.96
N PRO A 152 26.38 -9.42 -23.13
CA PRO A 152 26.88 -9.85 -24.44
C PRO A 152 25.75 -10.37 -25.34
N ALA A 153 25.87 -10.21 -26.66
CA ALA A 153 24.81 -10.58 -27.62
C ALA A 153 24.33 -12.05 -27.53
N ALA A 154 25.23 -12.97 -27.13
CA ALA A 154 24.92 -14.38 -26.92
C ALA A 154 24.23 -14.68 -25.58
N ALA A 155 24.18 -13.72 -24.64
CA ALA A 155 23.56 -13.91 -23.34
C ALA A 155 22.06 -14.16 -23.45
N ARG A 156 21.53 -14.94 -22.51
CA ARG A 156 20.11 -15.26 -22.39
C ARG A 156 19.64 -15.08 -20.96
N ALA A 157 18.35 -14.77 -20.80
CA ALA A 157 17.65 -14.88 -19.54
C ALA A 157 16.37 -15.69 -19.74
N GLY A 158 16.07 -16.58 -18.79
CA GLY A 158 14.82 -17.32 -18.69
C GLY A 158 14.00 -16.77 -17.54
N LEU A 159 12.69 -16.56 -17.76
CA LEU A 159 11.75 -16.04 -16.77
C LEU A 159 10.52 -16.93 -16.70
N LEU A 160 10.17 -17.36 -15.49
CA LEU A 160 9.02 -18.21 -15.16
C LEU A 160 8.23 -17.58 -14.00
N ASN A 161 7.01 -18.07 -13.77
CA ASN A 161 6.19 -17.71 -12.60
C ASN A 161 6.10 -16.19 -12.36
N LYS A 162 5.83 -15.45 -13.45
CA LYS A 162 5.93 -13.98 -13.50
C LYS A 162 4.65 -13.39 -12.94
N CYS A 163 4.69 -12.68 -11.82
CA CYS A 163 3.54 -11.97 -11.28
C CYS A 163 3.82 -10.47 -11.13
N PHE A 164 2.76 -9.69 -11.23
CA PHE A 164 2.79 -8.24 -11.14
C PHE A 164 1.55 -7.74 -10.42
N ALA A 165 1.71 -6.76 -9.53
CA ALA A 165 0.64 -6.08 -8.83
C ALA A 165 0.83 -4.56 -8.82
N VAL A 166 -0.28 -3.81 -8.81
CA VAL A 166 -0.34 -2.36 -8.64
C VAL A 166 -1.35 -2.03 -7.55
N GLU A 167 -0.90 -1.46 -6.45
CA GLU A 167 -1.69 -1.18 -5.26
C GLU A 167 -1.73 0.32 -5.03
N ALA A 168 -2.92 0.94 -4.96
CA ALA A 168 -3.07 2.36 -4.68
C ALA A 168 -4.14 2.57 -3.61
N ARG A 169 -4.03 3.64 -2.81
CA ARG A 169 -5.13 4.07 -1.93
C ARG A 169 -6.30 4.55 -2.80
N THR A 170 -7.49 4.06 -2.53
CA THR A 170 -8.72 4.41 -3.28
C THR A 170 -9.69 5.27 -2.48
N SER A 171 -9.20 6.15 -1.60
CA SER A 171 -10.04 7.04 -0.79
C SER A 171 -10.87 8.00 -1.62
#